data_AF-C5DJ89-F1
#
_entry.id   AF-C5DJ89-F1
#
_cell.length_a   1.000
_cell.length_b   1.000
_cell.length_c   1.000
_cell.angle_alpha   90.00
_cell.angle_beta   90.00
_cell.angle_gamma   90.00
#
_symmetry.space_group_name_H-M   'P 1'
#
loop_
_entity.id
_entity.type
_entity.pdbx_description
1 polymer ?
#
loop_
_entity_poly.entity_id
_entity_poly.type
_entity_poly.pdbx_seq_one_letter_code
_entity_poly.pdbx_strand_id
1 'polypeptide(L)'
;MEKFTNWRDKGTGIAPFIPTPPPLAQEKGLKGFLGGISFVLKLVLASPIVLVALLLKWTPAYHPLCKVAIKMIFGWNLQVSVQGVKSRKQGPQFMPSKGKVYIVNYTSPLDPLVLWFIARGPVAFCVPKPQRKTASLYRLNFWEIVQFTLGGSTWGSAQHDFQEIKSAMELSNYVTYVFAEGTTSNGKSVLPFVVTQQFWNEFLGEPAVGSSSSVKTLTSTASRDAEVRAIHIKINSSLTTPLRIGAWRYLARASSQGVTYKCRISEPLGRDLEKTRVALCGGDKFKLVGKELNTESKMKFAVEYGSRRR
;
A
#
# COMPACT_ATOMS: atom_id res chain seq x y z
N MET A 1 22.89 18.56 10.45
CA MET A 1 21.48 18.17 10.28
C MET A 1 20.72 19.02 9.25
N GLU A 2 21.34 20.05 8.66
CA GLU A 2 20.68 21.04 7.80
C GLU A 2 20.40 20.56 6.36
N LYS A 3 21.16 19.56 5.88
CA LYS A 3 21.14 19.19 4.45
C LYS A 3 19.91 18.37 4.00
N PHE A 4 19.07 17.91 4.93
CA PHE A 4 17.77 17.27 4.60
C PHE A 4 16.57 18.10 5.05
N THR A 5 16.79 19.35 5.44
CA THR A 5 15.70 20.28 5.81
C THR A 5 14.78 20.55 4.63
N ASN A 6 15.31 20.57 3.40
CA ASN A 6 14.52 20.76 2.18
C ASN A 6 13.57 19.60 1.85
N TRP A 7 13.81 18.42 2.43
CA TRP A 7 12.99 17.22 2.26
C TRP A 7 11.99 17.02 3.40
N ARG A 8 11.82 18.06 4.23
CA ARG A 8 10.77 18.17 5.23
C ARG A 8 9.67 19.05 4.69
N ASP A 9 8.46 18.68 5.04
CA ASP A 9 7.31 19.53 4.83
C ASP A 9 7.45 20.82 5.64
N LYS A 10 7.25 21.97 5.00
CA LYS A 10 7.46 23.28 5.64
C LYS A 10 6.44 23.57 6.75
N GLY A 11 5.21 23.07 6.60
CA GLY A 11 4.14 23.28 7.58
C GLY A 11 4.21 22.31 8.76
N THR A 12 4.37 21.02 8.46
CA THR A 12 4.31 19.94 9.47
C THR A 12 5.68 19.53 10.01
N GLY A 13 6.77 19.91 9.35
CA GLY A 13 8.14 19.51 9.69
C GLY A 13 8.44 18.03 9.42
N ILE A 14 7.47 17.27 8.87
CA ILE A 14 7.61 15.83 8.64
C ILE A 14 8.46 15.58 7.39
N ALA A 15 9.47 14.72 7.50
CA ALA A 15 10.20 14.19 6.35
C ALA A 15 9.66 12.81 5.97
N PRO A 16 8.81 12.68 4.93
CA PRO A 16 8.17 11.40 4.58
C PRO A 16 9.13 10.39 3.95
N PHE A 17 10.21 10.86 3.31
CA PHE A 17 11.14 9.99 2.58
C PHE A 17 12.33 9.52 3.42
N ILE A 18 12.57 10.14 4.58
CA ILE A 18 13.65 9.73 5.46
C ILE A 18 13.29 8.38 6.10
N PRO A 19 14.10 7.33 5.90
CA PRO A 19 13.86 6.04 6.53
C PRO A 19 13.98 6.19 8.04
N THR A 20 13.06 5.58 8.78
CA THR A 20 13.23 5.52 10.23
C THR A 20 14.33 4.51 10.53
N PRO A 21 15.40 4.92 11.25
CA PRO A 21 16.45 3.98 11.60
C PRO A 21 15.83 2.87 12.45
N PRO A 22 16.14 1.59 12.18
CA PRO A 22 15.79 0.55 13.13
C PRO A 22 16.60 0.79 14.42
N PRO A 23 16.17 0.21 15.56
CA PRO A 23 16.89 0.33 16.82
C PRO A 23 18.39 0.03 16.63
N LEU A 24 19.23 0.93 17.14
CA LEU A 24 20.69 1.02 16.91
C LEU A 24 21.42 -0.31 17.11
N ALA A 25 20.89 -1.21 17.95
CA ALA A 25 21.45 -2.53 18.24
C ALA A 25 21.46 -3.52 17.06
N GLN A 26 20.85 -3.20 15.91
CA GLN A 26 20.48 -4.20 14.90
C GLN A 26 21.06 -3.95 13.49
N GLU A 27 21.57 -2.75 13.17
CA GLU A 27 22.12 -2.48 11.81
C GLU A 27 23.59 -2.84 11.63
N LYS A 28 24.36 -2.97 12.71
CA LYS A 28 25.82 -3.20 12.64
C LYS A 28 26.25 -4.26 13.66
N GLY A 29 27.05 -5.23 13.21
CA GLY A 29 27.69 -6.23 14.06
C GLY A 29 26.95 -7.57 14.20
N LEU A 30 27.36 -8.35 15.21
CA LEU A 30 26.97 -9.75 15.46
C LEU A 30 25.45 -9.97 15.52
N LYS A 31 24.69 -9.00 16.06
CA LYS A 31 23.22 -9.10 16.19
C LYS A 31 22.48 -9.09 14.85
N GLY A 32 22.99 -8.39 13.83
CA GLY A 32 22.41 -8.42 12.49
C GLY A 32 22.60 -9.78 11.81
N PHE A 33 23.79 -10.36 11.99
CA PHE A 33 24.11 -11.72 11.51
C PHE A 33 23.28 -12.80 12.22
N LEU A 34 23.17 -12.73 13.55
CA LEU A 34 22.28 -13.61 14.33
C LEU A 34 20.82 -13.47 13.89
N GLY A 35 20.37 -12.26 13.54
CA GLY A 35 19.03 -12.03 13.00
C GLY A 35 18.82 -12.75 11.66
N GLY A 36 19.83 -12.76 10.79
CA GLY A 36 19.84 -13.53 9.54
C GLY A 36 19.78 -15.04 9.78
N ILE A 37 20.59 -15.57 10.70
CA ILE A 37 20.55 -16.99 11.08
C ILE A 37 19.19 -17.36 11.67
N SER A 38 18.66 -16.54 12.57
CA SER A 38 17.33 -16.76 13.16
C SER A 38 16.24 -16.80 12.09
N PHE A 39 16.32 -15.94 11.06
CA PHE A 39 15.41 -15.99 9.93
C PHE A 39 15.53 -17.31 9.15
N VAL A 40 16.76 -17.76 8.83
CA VAL A 40 16.99 -19.05 8.16
C VAL A 40 16.41 -20.19 8.98
N LEU A 41 16.68 -20.23 10.29
CA LEU A 41 16.17 -21.27 11.18
C LEU A 41 14.64 -21.29 11.22
N LYS A 42 14.00 -20.13 11.35
CA LYS A 42 12.53 -20.01 11.28
C LYS A 42 11.99 -20.45 9.92
N LEU A 43 12.69 -20.14 8.83
CA LEU A 43 12.31 -20.55 7.49
C LEU A 43 12.39 -22.08 7.32
N VAL A 44 13.46 -22.71 7.81
CA VAL A 44 13.62 -24.17 7.81
C VAL A 44 12.50 -24.81 8.64
N LEU A 45 12.22 -24.28 9.83
CA LEU A 45 11.15 -24.80 10.70
C LEU A 45 9.75 -24.61 10.10
N ALA A 46 9.52 -23.52 9.37
CA ALA A 46 8.24 -23.25 8.70
C ALA A 46 8.11 -23.95 7.34
N SER A 47 9.21 -24.42 6.74
CA SER A 47 9.23 -25.06 5.41
C SER A 47 8.25 -26.22 5.23
N PRO A 48 8.06 -27.17 6.18
CA PRO A 48 7.06 -28.23 6.01
C PRO A 48 5.64 -27.67 5.93
N ILE A 49 5.31 -26.66 6.74
CA ILE A 49 3.99 -26.02 6.73
C ILE A 49 3.74 -25.30 5.40
N VAL A 50 4.76 -24.61 4.88
CA VAL A 50 4.69 -23.95 3.57
C VAL A 50 4.50 -24.97 2.45
N LEU A 51 5.22 -26.08 2.48
CA LEU A 51 5.10 -27.15 1.49
C LEU A 51 3.68 -27.74 1.49
N VAL A 52 3.14 -28.04 2.67
CA VAL A 52 1.76 -28.53 2.84
C VAL A 52 0.75 -27.50 2.34
N ALA A 53 0.94 -26.21 2.64
CA ALA A 53 0.08 -25.15 2.13
C ALA A 53 0.09 -25.09 0.60
N LEU A 54 1.27 -25.20 -0.03
CA LEU A 54 1.39 -25.18 -1.50
C LEU A 54 0.70 -26.37 -2.17
N LEU A 55 0.79 -27.57 -1.57
CA LEU A 55 0.05 -28.75 -2.05
C LEU A 55 -1.46 -28.56 -1.93
N LEU A 56 -1.89 -27.91 -0.85
CA LEU A 56 -3.31 -27.65 -0.54
C LEU A 56 -3.84 -26.33 -1.12
N LYS A 57 -3.16 -25.72 -2.11
CA LYS A 57 -3.48 -24.40 -2.68
C LYS A 57 -4.94 -24.23 -3.14
N TRP A 58 -5.60 -25.33 -3.52
CA TRP A 58 -6.99 -25.30 -4.03
C TRP A 58 -8.02 -25.61 -2.95
N THR A 59 -7.57 -25.94 -1.74
CA THR A 59 -8.44 -26.22 -0.60
C THR A 59 -8.62 -24.97 0.26
N PRO A 60 -9.75 -24.85 0.99
CA PRO A 60 -9.97 -23.75 1.93
C PRO A 60 -8.96 -23.73 3.09
N ALA A 61 -8.23 -24.84 3.32
CA ALA A 61 -7.18 -24.94 4.32
C ALA A 61 -5.91 -24.14 3.95
N TYR A 62 -5.74 -23.73 2.69
CA TYR A 62 -4.59 -22.93 2.25
C TYR A 62 -4.42 -21.64 3.06
N HIS A 63 -5.51 -20.87 3.19
CA HIS A 63 -5.46 -19.54 3.82
C HIS A 63 -5.06 -19.58 5.31
N PRO A 64 -5.63 -20.45 6.18
CA PRO A 64 -5.17 -20.58 7.56
C PRO A 64 -3.74 -21.11 7.67
N LEU A 65 -3.32 -22.06 6.82
CA LEU A 65 -1.94 -22.56 6.82
C LEU A 65 -0.93 -21.46 6.46
N CYS A 66 -1.22 -20.64 5.44
CA CYS A 66 -0.40 -19.47 5.11
C CYS A 66 -0.31 -18.49 6.28
N LYS A 67 -1.42 -18.23 6.99
CA LYS A 67 -1.41 -17.38 8.20
C LYS A 67 -0.49 -17.96 9.28
N VAL A 68 -0.54 -19.27 9.53
CA VAL A 68 0.34 -19.93 10.51
C VAL A 68 1.80 -19.87 10.08
N ALA A 69 2.11 -20.17 8.82
CA ALA A 69 3.47 -20.10 8.29
C ALA A 69 4.05 -18.67 8.40
N ILE A 70 3.28 -17.65 8.00
CA ILE A 70 3.69 -16.25 8.09
C ILE A 70 3.84 -15.81 9.56
N LYS A 71 2.97 -16.29 10.46
CA LYS A 71 3.11 -16.05 11.90
C LYS A 71 4.40 -16.65 12.46
N MET A 72 4.78 -17.86 12.05
CA MET A 72 6.04 -18.50 12.47
C MET A 72 7.27 -17.78 11.94
N ILE A 73 7.27 -17.40 10.65
CA ILE A 73 8.43 -16.77 10.00
C ILE A 73 8.61 -15.32 10.49
N PHE A 74 7.53 -14.55 10.57
CA PHE A 74 7.58 -13.10 10.78
C PHE A 74 7.00 -12.63 12.11
N GLY A 75 6.52 -13.50 12.99
CA GLY A 75 5.87 -13.07 14.24
C GLY A 75 4.64 -12.18 13.97
N TRP A 76 3.85 -12.54 12.97
CA TRP A 76 2.81 -11.70 12.40
C TRP A 76 1.64 -11.42 13.36
N ASN A 77 1.36 -10.14 13.58
CA ASN A 77 0.24 -9.64 14.39
C ASN A 77 -0.59 -8.64 13.59
N LEU A 78 -1.84 -8.99 13.26
CA LEU A 78 -2.75 -8.14 12.50
C LEU A 78 -3.91 -7.68 13.38
N GLN A 79 -4.05 -6.36 13.55
CA GLN A 79 -5.18 -5.73 14.23
C GLN A 79 -6.00 -4.98 13.18
N VAL A 80 -7.21 -5.46 12.89
CA VAL A 80 -8.15 -4.77 12.01
C VAL A 80 -9.16 -4.01 12.85
N SER A 81 -9.49 -2.80 12.43
CA SER A 81 -10.53 -1.98 13.03
C SER A 81 -11.33 -1.28 11.95
N VAL A 82 -12.65 -1.24 12.13
CA VAL A 82 -13.58 -0.55 11.22
C VAL A 82 -14.12 0.66 11.95
N GLN A 83 -14.07 1.83 11.31
CA GLN A 83 -14.60 3.06 11.86
C GLN A 83 -16.10 2.91 12.13
N GLY A 84 -16.56 3.43 13.28
CA GLY A 84 -17.97 3.32 13.69
C GLY A 84 -18.38 1.95 14.26
N VAL A 85 -17.54 0.91 14.22
CA VAL A 85 -17.91 -0.44 14.67
C VAL A 85 -16.98 -0.95 15.79
N LYS A 86 -17.56 -1.24 16.96
CA LYS A 86 -16.84 -1.88 18.08
C LYS A 86 -16.22 -3.21 17.64
N SER A 87 -14.97 -3.48 18.02
CA SER A 87 -14.20 -4.65 17.56
C SER A 87 -14.90 -6.01 17.73
N ARG A 88 -15.77 -6.17 18.75
CA ARG A 88 -16.53 -7.41 18.99
C ARG A 88 -17.67 -7.64 17.97
N LYS A 89 -18.17 -6.58 17.32
CA LYS A 89 -19.25 -6.62 16.34
C LYS A 89 -18.75 -6.52 14.89
N GLN A 90 -17.43 -6.60 14.68
CA GLN A 90 -16.84 -6.57 13.34
C GLN A 90 -17.13 -7.91 12.66
N GLY A 91 -18.30 -7.96 12.02
CA GLY A 91 -18.69 -9.09 11.19
C GLY A 91 -18.04 -9.05 9.81
N PRO A 92 -18.12 -10.15 9.06
CA PRO A 92 -17.48 -10.32 7.77
C PRO A 92 -18.09 -9.44 6.65
N GLN A 93 -19.20 -8.74 6.92
CA GLN A 93 -19.84 -7.75 6.04
C GLN A 93 -19.09 -6.41 5.94
N PHE A 94 -18.25 -6.09 6.94
CA PHE A 94 -17.47 -4.84 6.94
C PHE A 94 -16.08 -5.00 6.32
N MET A 95 -15.70 -6.24 6.01
CA MET A 95 -14.42 -6.55 5.38
C MET A 95 -14.43 -6.24 3.88
N PRO A 96 -13.27 -5.99 3.26
CA PRO A 96 -13.19 -5.65 1.85
C PRO A 96 -13.83 -6.70 0.94
N SER A 97 -14.77 -6.27 0.10
CA SER A 97 -15.56 -7.15 -0.78
C SER A 97 -15.37 -6.79 -2.25
N LYS A 98 -15.70 -7.74 -3.14
CA LYS A 98 -15.61 -7.56 -4.59
C LYS A 98 -16.47 -6.39 -5.07
N GLY A 99 -16.04 -5.72 -6.14
CA GLY A 99 -16.78 -4.62 -6.77
C GLY A 99 -16.73 -3.30 -5.99
N LYS A 100 -15.93 -3.22 -4.91
CA LYS A 100 -15.67 -2.00 -4.15
C LYS A 100 -14.23 -1.54 -4.37
N VAL A 101 -14.02 -0.23 -4.28
CA VAL A 101 -12.72 0.40 -4.49
C VAL A 101 -12.23 0.97 -3.17
N TYR A 102 -11.00 0.60 -2.81
CA TYR A 102 -10.38 0.99 -1.55
C TYR A 102 -9.12 1.79 -1.84
N ILE A 103 -9.07 3.04 -1.37
CA ILE A 103 -7.84 3.83 -1.41
C ILE A 103 -7.02 3.50 -0.17
N VAL A 104 -5.75 3.16 -0.36
CA VAL A 104 -4.86 2.69 0.72
C VAL A 104 -3.60 3.55 0.74
N ASN A 105 -3.12 3.87 1.94
CA ASN A 105 -1.79 4.47 2.09
C ASN A 105 -0.68 3.45 1.79
N TYR A 106 0.51 3.92 1.41
CA TYR A 106 1.57 3.04 0.92
C TYR A 106 2.87 3.19 1.69
N THR A 107 3.32 2.14 2.39
CA THR A 107 4.44 2.24 3.35
C THR A 107 5.48 1.13 3.25
N SER A 108 5.10 -0.08 2.83
CA SER A 108 5.95 -1.26 2.94
C SER A 108 5.63 -2.33 1.89
N PRO A 109 6.60 -3.18 1.48
CA PRO A 109 6.36 -4.34 0.60
C PRO A 109 5.41 -5.39 1.20
N LEU A 110 5.16 -5.37 2.51
CA LEU A 110 4.21 -6.29 3.15
C LEU A 110 2.76 -5.76 3.15
N ASP A 111 2.52 -4.52 2.69
CA ASP A 111 1.17 -3.94 2.66
C ASP A 111 0.22 -4.75 1.75
N PRO A 112 0.63 -5.19 0.54
CA PRO A 112 -0.19 -6.08 -0.29
C PRO A 112 -0.57 -7.39 0.41
N LEU A 113 0.31 -7.93 1.27
CA LEU A 113 0.07 -9.18 2.00
C LEU A 113 -1.02 -9.00 3.07
N VAL A 114 -1.01 -7.87 3.78
CA VAL A 114 -2.08 -7.53 4.75
C VAL A 114 -3.41 -7.40 4.04
N LEU A 115 -3.42 -6.68 2.91
CA LEU A 115 -4.61 -6.44 2.10
C LEU A 115 -5.18 -7.77 1.58
N TRP A 116 -4.32 -8.68 1.14
CA TRP A 116 -4.71 -10.03 0.76
C TRP A 116 -5.38 -10.80 1.91
N PHE A 117 -4.85 -10.70 3.13
CA PHE A 117 -5.40 -11.40 4.30
C PHE A 117 -6.76 -10.90 4.77
N ILE A 118 -7.08 -9.62 4.53
CA ILE A 118 -8.36 -9.01 4.93
C ILE A 118 -9.42 -9.10 3.82
N ALA A 119 -9.02 -9.27 2.56
CA ALA A 119 -9.92 -9.30 1.42
C ALA A 119 -10.82 -10.53 1.40
N ARG A 120 -12.08 -10.35 0.98
CA ARG A 120 -13.05 -11.43 0.72
C ARG A 120 -13.21 -11.66 -0.78
N GLY A 121 -12.11 -11.96 -1.47
CA GLY A 121 -12.12 -12.23 -2.91
C GLY A 121 -10.75 -12.14 -3.55
N PRO A 122 -10.67 -12.30 -4.89
CA PRO A 122 -9.42 -12.05 -5.60
C PRO A 122 -9.10 -10.56 -5.53
N VAL A 123 -7.82 -10.25 -5.37
CA VAL A 123 -7.35 -8.89 -5.11
C VAL A 123 -6.73 -8.30 -6.36
N ALA A 124 -6.99 -7.02 -6.61
CA ALA A 124 -6.29 -6.23 -7.63
C ALA A 124 -5.57 -5.06 -6.95
N PHE A 125 -4.25 -4.96 -7.16
CA PHE A 125 -3.44 -3.86 -6.66
C PHE A 125 -3.20 -2.87 -7.80
N CYS A 126 -3.56 -1.61 -7.57
CA CYS A 126 -3.46 -0.56 -8.56
C CYS A 126 -2.54 0.56 -8.06
N VAL A 127 -1.55 0.93 -8.87
CA VAL A 127 -0.60 2.00 -8.56
C VAL A 127 -0.65 3.04 -9.69
N PRO A 128 -0.85 4.34 -9.37
CA PRO A 128 -0.83 5.39 -10.36
C PRO A 128 0.59 5.70 -10.80
N LYS A 129 0.78 5.90 -12.10
CA LYS A 129 2.00 6.43 -12.69
C LYS A 129 1.78 7.90 -13.03
N PRO A 130 2.64 8.81 -12.55
CA PRO A 130 2.58 10.20 -12.96
C PRO A 130 2.97 10.30 -14.44
N GLN A 131 2.07 10.82 -15.27
CA GLN A 131 2.37 11.28 -16.63
C GLN A 131 2.22 12.80 -16.66
N ARG A 132 2.90 13.48 -17.59
CA ARG A 132 3.07 14.95 -17.58
C ARG A 132 1.81 15.75 -17.23
N LYS A 133 0.64 15.38 -17.75
CA LYS A 133 -0.64 16.09 -17.54
C LYS A 133 -1.75 15.22 -16.94
N THR A 134 -1.60 13.90 -16.95
CA THR A 134 -2.62 12.93 -16.53
C THR A 134 -1.98 11.81 -15.71
N ALA A 135 -2.75 11.14 -14.86
CA ALA A 135 -2.30 9.93 -14.18
C ALA A 135 -2.87 8.72 -14.90
N SER A 136 -2.05 7.71 -15.16
CA SER A 136 -2.52 6.39 -15.63
C SER A 136 -2.48 5.41 -14.47
N LEU A 137 -3.49 4.54 -14.39
CA LEU A 137 -3.59 3.54 -13.34
C LEU A 137 -3.14 2.18 -13.87
N TYR A 138 -2.15 1.58 -13.22
CA TYR A 138 -1.61 0.29 -13.61
C TYR A 138 -1.95 -0.78 -12.57
N ARG A 139 -2.38 -1.95 -13.05
CA ARG A 139 -2.54 -3.16 -12.25
C ARG A 139 -1.20 -3.87 -12.10
N LEU A 140 -0.85 -4.20 -10.87
CA LEU A 140 0.32 -5.01 -10.56
C LEU A 140 -0.11 -6.35 -9.96
N ASN A 141 0.60 -7.41 -10.34
CA ASN A 141 0.54 -8.68 -9.66
C ASN A 141 1.18 -8.57 -8.27
N PHE A 142 0.88 -9.54 -7.38
CA PHE A 142 1.42 -9.54 -6.02
C PHE A 142 2.96 -9.46 -5.97
N TRP A 143 3.65 -10.20 -6.84
CA TRP A 143 5.11 -10.18 -6.89
C TRP A 143 5.67 -8.89 -7.48
N GLU A 144 5.01 -8.37 -8.51
CA GLU A 144 5.39 -7.10 -9.15
C GLU A 144 5.31 -5.95 -8.16
N ILE A 145 4.26 -5.87 -7.34
CA ILE A 145 4.14 -4.80 -6.35
C ILE A 145 5.19 -4.93 -5.22
N VAL A 146 5.53 -6.15 -4.82
CA VAL A 146 6.60 -6.40 -3.83
C VAL A 146 7.98 -6.04 -4.41
N GLN A 147 8.24 -6.33 -5.68
CA GLN A 147 9.48 -5.94 -6.34
C GLN A 147 9.54 -4.42 -6.57
N PHE A 148 8.43 -3.82 -6.98
CA PHE A 148 8.29 -2.38 -7.16
C PHE A 148 8.55 -1.62 -5.86
N THR A 149 7.98 -2.09 -4.73
CA THR A 149 8.23 -1.51 -3.40
C THR A 149 9.69 -1.61 -2.98
N LEU A 150 10.27 -2.81 -3.06
CA LEU A 150 11.67 -3.05 -2.69
C LEU A 150 12.64 -2.25 -3.57
N GLY A 151 12.29 -2.03 -4.83
CA GLY A 151 13.00 -1.17 -5.78
C GLY A 151 12.97 0.33 -5.45
N GLY A 152 12.20 0.75 -4.44
CA GLY A 152 12.05 2.15 -4.02
C GLY A 152 10.75 2.82 -4.49
N SER A 153 9.85 2.07 -5.15
CA SER A 153 8.56 2.55 -5.64
C SER A 153 8.67 3.75 -6.60
N THR A 154 9.62 3.70 -7.53
CA THR A 154 9.81 4.74 -8.56
C THR A 154 9.65 4.14 -9.95
N TRP A 155 8.91 4.85 -10.81
CA TRP A 155 8.55 4.42 -12.16
C TRP A 155 9.68 4.47 -13.21
N GLY A 156 10.94 4.64 -12.78
CA GLY A 156 12.12 4.70 -13.66
C GLY A 156 12.97 3.43 -13.69
N SER A 157 12.68 2.43 -12.84
CA SER A 157 13.51 1.23 -12.69
C SER A 157 12.74 -0.09 -12.88
N ALA A 158 11.43 -0.05 -13.09
CA ALA A 158 10.56 -1.23 -13.18
C ALA A 158 9.99 -1.38 -14.60
N GLN A 159 10.02 -2.63 -15.09
CA GLN A 159 9.67 -3.14 -16.43
C GLN A 159 8.36 -2.61 -17.04
N HIS A 160 8.28 -2.73 -18.37
CA HIS A 160 7.36 -2.01 -19.27
C HIS A 160 5.97 -2.65 -19.49
N ASP A 161 5.63 -3.76 -18.85
CA ASP A 161 4.46 -4.58 -19.22
C ASP A 161 3.32 -4.62 -18.17
N PHE A 162 3.13 -3.54 -17.41
CA PHE A 162 1.97 -3.50 -16.50
C PHE A 162 0.67 -3.25 -17.27
N GLN A 163 -0.40 -3.95 -16.87
CA GLN A 163 -1.72 -3.77 -17.45
C GLN A 163 -2.29 -2.41 -17.03
N GLU A 164 -2.47 -1.49 -17.98
CA GLU A 164 -3.18 -0.24 -17.75
C GLU A 164 -4.69 -0.51 -17.61
N ILE A 165 -5.31 0.11 -16.61
CA ILE A 165 -6.75 0.01 -16.36
C ILE A 165 -7.39 1.37 -16.61
N LYS A 166 -8.44 1.40 -17.43
CA LYS A 166 -9.15 2.63 -17.77
C LYS A 166 -10.42 2.83 -16.95
N SER A 167 -11.07 1.74 -16.53
CA SER A 167 -12.33 1.83 -15.78
C SER A 167 -12.37 0.90 -14.56
N ALA A 168 -13.06 1.35 -13.51
CA ALA A 168 -13.40 0.53 -12.35
C ALA A 168 -14.26 -0.70 -12.72
N MET A 169 -14.99 -0.68 -13.85
CA MET A 169 -15.84 -1.79 -14.28
C MET A 169 -15.05 -3.06 -14.63
N GLU A 170 -13.85 -2.89 -15.20
CA GLU A 170 -12.92 -3.99 -15.52
C GLU A 170 -12.51 -4.78 -14.26
N LEU A 171 -12.58 -4.11 -13.10
CA LEU A 171 -12.19 -4.64 -11.80
C LEU A 171 -13.36 -5.10 -10.93
N SER A 172 -14.58 -5.13 -11.46
CA SER A 172 -15.79 -5.48 -10.72
C SER A 172 -15.75 -6.85 -10.03
N ASN A 173 -15.00 -7.80 -10.60
CA ASN A 173 -14.80 -9.14 -10.02
C ASN A 173 -13.76 -9.20 -8.91
N TYR A 174 -13.04 -8.11 -8.66
CA TYR A 174 -11.92 -8.02 -7.71
C TYR A 174 -12.24 -7.10 -6.54
N VAL A 175 -11.52 -7.31 -5.43
CA VAL A 175 -11.36 -6.31 -4.38
C VAL A 175 -10.24 -5.38 -4.84
N THR A 176 -10.56 -4.13 -5.15
CA THR A 176 -9.60 -3.19 -5.75
C THR A 176 -8.95 -2.34 -4.68
N TYR A 177 -7.62 -2.41 -4.57
CA TYR A 177 -6.83 -1.52 -3.72
C TYR A 177 -6.02 -0.55 -4.57
N VAL A 178 -6.24 0.74 -4.37
CA VAL A 178 -5.56 1.83 -5.09
C VAL A 178 -4.58 2.52 -4.15
N PHE A 179 -3.28 2.43 -4.46
CA PHE A 179 -2.22 3.15 -3.75
C PHE A 179 -2.07 4.55 -4.32
N ALA A 180 -3.02 5.44 -4.03
CA ALA A 180 -3.14 6.76 -4.66
C ALA A 180 -1.90 7.68 -4.49
N GLU A 181 -1.08 7.44 -3.47
CA GLU A 181 0.22 8.10 -3.26
C GLU A 181 1.25 7.81 -4.38
N GLY A 182 1.07 6.71 -5.13
CA GLY A 182 1.96 6.28 -6.22
C GLY A 182 3.34 5.80 -5.79
N THR A 183 3.70 5.98 -4.51
CA THR A 183 5.01 5.62 -3.97
C THR A 183 4.95 5.40 -2.46
N THR A 184 5.94 4.69 -1.90
CA THR A 184 6.02 4.43 -0.46
C THR A 184 6.52 5.62 0.36
N SER A 185 5.94 5.81 1.54
CA SER A 185 6.38 6.76 2.57
C SER A 185 6.91 6.05 3.83
N ASN A 186 7.39 6.81 4.81
CA ASN A 186 7.80 6.29 6.11
C ASN A 186 6.64 6.07 7.11
N GLY A 187 5.39 6.19 6.66
CA GLY A 187 4.19 5.96 7.47
C GLY A 187 3.92 6.99 8.57
N LYS A 188 4.62 8.12 8.59
CA LYS A 188 4.33 9.24 9.52
C LYS A 188 3.30 10.22 8.97
N SER A 189 3.15 10.26 7.66
CA SER A 189 2.27 11.17 6.93
C SER A 189 1.77 10.53 5.65
N VAL A 190 0.77 11.14 5.03
CA VAL A 190 0.19 10.71 3.75
C VAL A 190 0.63 11.67 2.64
N LEU A 191 1.26 11.12 1.61
CA LEU A 191 1.74 11.89 0.46
C LEU A 191 0.56 12.48 -0.34
N PRO A 192 0.80 13.54 -1.13
CA PRO A 192 -0.17 13.99 -2.11
C PRO A 192 -0.51 12.86 -3.09
N PHE A 193 -1.80 12.75 -3.44
CA PHE A 193 -2.23 11.77 -4.44
C PHE A 193 -1.71 12.17 -5.81
N VAL A 194 -1.24 11.18 -6.57
CA VAL A 194 -0.84 11.35 -7.96
C VAL A 194 -2.06 11.50 -8.86
N VAL A 195 -3.19 10.90 -8.44
CA VAL A 195 -4.44 10.92 -9.17
C VAL A 195 -5.17 12.25 -8.99
N THR A 196 -5.64 12.84 -10.10
CA THR A 196 -6.49 14.04 -10.12
C THR A 196 -7.96 13.67 -9.94
N GLN A 197 -8.76 14.57 -9.36
CA GLN A 197 -10.21 14.38 -9.19
C GLN A 197 -10.93 14.09 -10.53
N GLN A 198 -10.52 14.74 -11.62
CA GLN A 198 -11.09 14.51 -12.96
C GLN A 198 -10.90 13.07 -13.42
N PHE A 199 -9.67 12.56 -13.36
CA PHE A 199 -9.37 11.16 -13.67
C PHE A 199 -10.14 10.21 -12.75
N TRP A 200 -10.24 10.53 -11.46
CA TRP A 200 -10.96 9.70 -10.51
C TRP A 200 -12.44 9.58 -10.83
N ASN A 201 -13.08 10.69 -11.20
CA ASN A 201 -14.48 10.70 -11.62
C ASN A 201 -14.69 9.90 -12.92
N GLU A 202 -13.80 10.08 -13.90
CA GLU A 202 -13.80 9.31 -15.15
C GLU A 202 -13.63 7.80 -14.90
N PHE A 203 -12.67 7.43 -14.04
CA PHE A 203 -12.40 6.05 -13.66
C PHE A 203 -13.60 5.38 -12.99
N LEU A 204 -14.36 6.13 -12.19
CA LEU A 204 -15.61 5.68 -11.56
C LEU A 204 -16.83 5.74 -12.49
N GLY A 205 -16.68 6.29 -13.70
CA GLY A 205 -17.72 6.30 -14.74
C GLY A 205 -18.65 7.52 -14.75
N GLU A 206 -18.23 8.68 -14.25
CA GLU A 206 -18.99 9.92 -14.49
C GLU A 206 -18.79 10.44 -15.91
N PRO A 207 -19.87 10.91 -16.58
CA PRO A 207 -19.71 11.66 -17.81
C PRO A 207 -18.99 12.98 -17.49
N ALA A 208 -17.92 13.27 -18.23
CA ALA A 208 -17.21 14.53 -18.13
C ALA A 208 -18.18 15.71 -18.27
N VAL A 209 -18.26 16.54 -17.23
CA VAL A 209 -19.06 17.77 -17.19
C VAL A 209 -18.54 18.70 -18.31
N GLY A 210 -19.19 18.67 -19.46
CA GLY A 210 -18.75 19.39 -20.67
C GLY A 210 -19.34 18.90 -22.00
N SER A 211 -20.02 17.75 -22.04
CA SER A 211 -20.69 17.29 -23.27
C SER A 211 -22.14 17.79 -23.32
N SER A 212 -22.33 19.07 -23.66
CA SER A 212 -23.59 19.57 -24.17
C SER A 212 -23.84 18.96 -25.56
N SER A 213 -24.45 17.77 -25.62
CA SER A 213 -25.23 17.39 -26.78
C SER A 213 -26.30 16.38 -26.36
N SER A 214 -27.51 16.75 -26.75
CA SER A 214 -28.77 16.05 -26.61
C SER A 214 -28.76 14.70 -27.34
N VAL A 215 -28.29 13.63 -26.70
CA VAL A 215 -28.74 12.27 -27.03
C VAL A 215 -28.77 11.44 -25.75
N LYS A 216 -29.97 11.30 -25.17
CA LYS A 216 -30.25 10.25 -24.18
C LYS A 216 -30.26 8.91 -24.93
N THR A 217 -29.09 8.31 -25.16
CA THR A 217 -29.04 6.89 -25.51
C THR A 217 -29.22 6.12 -24.23
N LEU A 218 -30.45 5.64 -24.01
CA LEU A 218 -30.77 4.58 -23.05
C LEU A 218 -29.88 3.37 -23.34
N THR A 219 -28.75 3.28 -22.64
CA THR A 219 -28.11 2.00 -22.33
C THR A 219 -28.09 1.90 -20.82
N SER A 220 -29.19 1.37 -20.31
CA SER A 220 -29.39 1.00 -18.92
C SER A 220 -28.47 -0.17 -18.54
N THR A 221 -27.19 0.11 -18.36
CA THR A 221 -26.32 -0.71 -17.50
C THR A 221 -26.12 0.10 -16.24
N ALA A 222 -26.92 -0.20 -15.23
CA ALA A 222 -26.92 0.40 -13.91
C ALA A 222 -25.49 0.76 -13.47
N SER A 223 -25.19 2.06 -13.43
CA SER A 223 -23.97 2.59 -12.83
C SER A 223 -23.98 2.16 -11.37
N ARG A 224 -23.32 1.04 -11.06
CA ARG A 224 -23.07 0.65 -9.68
C ARG A 224 -22.27 1.79 -9.08
N ASP A 225 -22.89 2.50 -8.13
CA ASP A 225 -22.22 3.54 -7.39
C ASP A 225 -21.06 2.86 -6.65
N ALA A 226 -19.86 2.96 -7.21
CA ALA A 226 -18.70 2.24 -6.71
C ALA A 226 -18.37 2.82 -5.33
N GLU A 227 -18.70 2.07 -4.28
CA GLU A 227 -18.51 2.52 -2.91
C GLU A 227 -17.00 2.67 -2.63
N VAL A 228 -16.54 3.91 -2.52
CA VAL A 228 -15.15 4.24 -2.21
C VAL A 228 -14.97 4.32 -0.70
N ARG A 229 -13.98 3.57 -0.20
CA ARG A 229 -13.55 3.60 1.21
C ARG A 229 -12.05 3.83 1.30
N ALA A 230 -11.59 4.39 2.42
CA ALA A 230 -10.18 4.52 2.74
C ALA A 230 -9.75 3.38 3.68
N ILE A 231 -8.56 2.83 3.46
CA ILE A 231 -7.90 1.90 4.39
C ILE A 231 -6.57 2.51 4.82
N HIS A 232 -6.45 2.81 6.11
CA HIS A 232 -5.20 3.24 6.70
C HIS A 232 -4.49 2.04 7.35
N ILE A 233 -3.32 1.71 6.82
CA ILE A 233 -2.44 0.65 7.27
C ILE A 233 -1.22 1.27 7.96
N LYS A 234 -0.90 0.78 9.15
CA LYS A 234 0.30 1.16 9.90
C LYS A 234 1.10 -0.08 10.27
N ILE A 235 2.31 -0.18 9.72
CA ILE A 235 3.33 -1.15 10.08
C ILE A 235 4.28 -0.57 11.15
N ASN A 236 5.05 -1.43 11.82
CA ASN A 236 6.24 -1.05 12.58
C ASN A 236 7.14 -0.09 11.77
N SER A 237 7.50 1.05 12.36
CA SER A 237 8.20 2.12 11.64
C SER A 237 9.51 1.64 10.99
N SER A 238 10.24 0.76 11.66
CA SER A 238 11.51 0.16 11.20
C SER A 238 11.38 -0.70 9.93
N LEU A 239 10.16 -1.14 9.59
CA LEU A 239 9.82 -1.94 8.41
C LEU A 239 9.20 -1.10 7.29
N THR A 240 9.11 0.22 7.45
CA THR A 240 8.74 1.11 6.35
C THR A 240 9.89 1.22 5.36
N THR A 241 9.57 1.30 4.07
CA THR A 241 10.56 1.30 3.00
C THR A 241 10.38 2.52 2.09
N PRO A 242 10.65 3.75 2.58
CA PRO A 242 10.62 4.93 1.72
C PRO A 242 11.77 4.95 0.70
N LEU A 243 12.80 4.12 0.88
CA LEU A 243 13.94 3.99 -0.02
C LEU A 243 14.16 2.52 -0.39
N ARG A 244 14.91 2.29 -1.48
CA ARG A 244 15.30 0.96 -1.96
C ARG A 244 16.02 0.18 -0.87
N ILE A 245 15.61 -1.07 -0.66
CA ILE A 245 16.23 -2.00 0.28
C ILE A 245 16.32 -3.40 -0.35
N GLY A 246 17.43 -4.11 -0.09
CA GLY A 246 17.56 -5.49 -0.55
C GLY A 246 16.56 -6.42 0.14
N ALA A 247 15.95 -7.33 -0.64
CA ALA A 247 14.93 -8.26 -0.16
C ALA A 247 15.38 -9.04 1.09
N TRP A 248 16.59 -9.62 1.06
CA TRP A 248 17.14 -10.39 2.18
C TRP A 248 17.23 -9.56 3.47
N ARG A 249 17.79 -8.35 3.38
CA ARG A 249 17.93 -7.43 4.51
C ARG A 249 16.57 -7.05 5.09
N TYR A 250 15.59 -6.84 4.21
CA TYR A 250 14.22 -6.53 4.62
C TYR A 250 13.57 -7.71 5.34
N LEU A 251 13.63 -8.92 4.77
CA LEU A 251 13.01 -10.11 5.34
C LEU A 251 13.64 -10.52 6.68
N ALA A 252 14.97 -10.48 6.79
CA ALA A 252 15.67 -10.74 8.04
C ALA A 252 15.27 -9.74 9.14
N ARG A 253 15.08 -8.46 8.78
CA ARG A 253 14.59 -7.43 9.71
C ARG A 253 13.15 -7.69 10.14
N ALA A 254 12.27 -7.99 9.19
CA ALA A 254 10.87 -8.31 9.47
C ALA A 254 10.74 -9.51 10.42
N SER A 255 11.56 -10.55 10.19
CA SER A 255 11.52 -11.76 11.01
C SER A 255 12.09 -11.58 12.42
N SER A 256 13.13 -10.76 12.57
CA SER A 256 13.76 -10.53 13.88
C SER A 256 12.97 -9.56 14.75
N GLN A 257 12.32 -8.54 14.18
CA GLN A 257 11.54 -7.55 14.94
C GLN A 257 10.09 -7.96 15.17
N GLY A 258 9.60 -8.92 14.39
CA GLY A 258 8.17 -9.19 14.31
C GLY A 258 7.46 -8.16 13.43
N VAL A 259 6.37 -8.58 12.81
CA VAL A 259 5.54 -7.73 11.96
C VAL A 259 4.23 -7.45 12.66
N THR A 260 4.02 -6.21 13.08
CA THR A 260 2.73 -5.76 13.63
C THR A 260 2.08 -4.78 12.68
N TYR A 261 0.84 -5.08 12.31
CA TYR A 261 0.00 -4.28 11.43
C TYR A 261 -1.25 -3.81 12.15
N LYS A 262 -1.54 -2.51 12.02
CA LYS A 262 -2.82 -1.91 12.41
C LYS A 262 -3.52 -1.41 11.17
N CYS A 263 -4.68 -1.98 10.87
CA CYS A 263 -5.52 -1.63 9.74
C CYS A 263 -6.78 -0.91 10.25
N ARG A 264 -7.09 0.24 9.67
CA ARG A 264 -8.31 1.02 9.94
C ARG A 264 -9.07 1.20 8.64
N ILE A 265 -10.28 0.67 8.57
CA ILE A 265 -11.17 0.83 7.41
C ILE A 265 -12.16 1.94 7.72
N SER A 266 -12.26 2.95 6.85
CA SER A 266 -13.18 4.06 7.01
C SER A 266 -14.61 3.69 6.63
N GLU A 267 -15.54 4.55 7.04
CA GLU A 267 -16.88 4.62 6.45
C GLU A 267 -16.80 5.03 4.96
N PRO A 268 -17.86 4.82 4.16
CA PRO A 268 -17.90 5.27 2.77
C PRO A 268 -17.75 6.80 2.67
N LEU A 269 -16.79 7.27 1.87
CA LEU A 269 -16.40 8.69 1.81
C LEU A 269 -16.92 9.40 0.54
N GLY A 270 -17.66 8.68 -0.31
CA GLY A 270 -18.05 9.17 -1.62
C GLY A 270 -16.85 9.34 -2.56
N ARG A 271 -16.97 10.19 -3.57
CA ARG A 271 -15.99 10.32 -4.67
C ARG A 271 -14.90 11.37 -4.42
N ASP A 272 -14.97 12.11 -3.31
CA ASP A 272 -14.06 13.21 -3.00
C ASP A 272 -12.68 12.68 -2.55
N LEU A 273 -11.64 12.94 -3.35
CA LEU A 273 -10.28 12.51 -3.06
C LEU A 273 -9.69 13.22 -1.84
N GLU A 274 -10.05 14.48 -1.58
CA GLU A 274 -9.48 15.23 -0.46
C GLU A 274 -10.02 14.69 0.87
N LYS A 275 -11.33 14.43 0.95
CA LYS A 275 -11.94 13.71 2.09
C LYS A 275 -11.31 12.33 2.27
N THR A 276 -11.07 11.62 1.18
CA THR A 276 -10.41 10.30 1.23
C THR A 276 -8.99 10.40 1.79
N ARG A 277 -8.23 11.41 1.37
CA ARG A 277 -6.89 11.67 1.87
C ARG A 277 -6.88 12.02 3.37
N VAL A 278 -7.82 12.84 3.82
CA VAL A 278 -7.99 13.18 5.25
C VAL A 278 -8.36 11.94 6.06
N ALA A 279 -9.22 11.07 5.54
CA ALA A 279 -9.61 9.83 6.21
C ALA A 279 -8.45 8.83 6.33
N LEU A 280 -7.51 8.79 5.38
CA LEU A 280 -6.27 8.01 5.53
C LEU A 280 -5.44 8.48 6.73
N CYS A 281 -5.49 9.75 7.10
CA CYS A 281 -4.84 10.25 8.32
C CYS A 281 -5.68 10.04 9.59
N GLY A 282 -6.81 9.34 9.51
CA GLY A 282 -7.75 9.19 10.62
C GLY A 282 -8.51 10.48 10.96
N GLY A 283 -8.69 11.38 9.99
CA GLY A 283 -9.35 12.68 10.17
C GLY A 283 -8.38 13.84 10.48
N ASP A 284 -7.09 13.55 10.67
CA ASP A 284 -6.10 14.53 11.09
C ASP A 284 -5.41 15.22 9.90
N LYS A 285 -5.80 16.47 9.64
CA LYS A 285 -5.22 17.28 8.54
C LYS A 285 -3.74 17.60 8.74
N PHE A 286 -3.22 17.60 9.97
CA PHE A 286 -1.83 17.97 10.26
C PHE A 286 -0.81 16.91 9.84
N LYS A 287 -1.27 15.73 9.43
CA LYS A 287 -0.41 14.66 8.86
C LYS A 287 -0.39 14.67 7.34
N LEU A 288 -1.05 15.62 6.70
CA LEU A 288 -1.05 15.78 5.26
C LEU A 288 0.17 16.58 4.84
N VAL A 289 0.95 16.00 3.93
CA VAL A 289 2.13 16.65 3.38
C VAL A 289 1.75 17.59 2.24
N GLY A 290 2.47 18.69 2.07
CA GLY A 290 2.33 19.61 0.95
C GLY A 290 2.58 18.94 -0.42
N LYS A 291 2.08 19.59 -1.48
CA LYS A 291 2.20 19.11 -2.87
C LYS A 291 3.64 19.05 -3.38
N GLU A 292 4.57 19.75 -2.73
CA GLU A 292 6.02 19.75 -3.05
C GLU A 292 6.65 18.36 -2.84
N LEU A 293 6.12 17.56 -1.91
CA LEU A 293 6.64 16.24 -1.56
C LEU A 293 5.92 15.12 -2.33
N ASN A 294 6.02 15.17 -3.66
CA ASN A 294 5.44 14.20 -4.59
C ASN A 294 6.42 13.04 -4.97
N THR A 295 6.02 12.21 -5.93
CA THR A 295 6.82 11.10 -6.45
C THR A 295 8.13 11.54 -7.11
N GLU A 296 8.16 12.69 -7.78
CA GLU A 296 9.36 13.23 -8.42
C GLU A 296 10.38 13.71 -7.40
N SER A 297 9.90 14.40 -6.35
CA SER A 297 10.75 14.86 -5.26
C SER A 297 11.33 13.67 -4.49
N LYS A 298 10.58 12.57 -4.32
CA LYS A 298 11.13 11.30 -3.81
C LYS A 298 12.27 10.76 -4.68
N MET A 299 12.13 10.78 -6.01
CA MET A 299 13.17 10.29 -6.91
C MET A 299 14.45 11.11 -6.77
N LYS A 300 14.34 12.44 -6.73
CA LYS A 300 15.46 13.35 -6.47
C LYS A 300 16.10 13.08 -5.10
N PHE A 301 15.29 12.91 -4.06
CA PHE A 301 15.76 12.56 -2.72
C PHE A 301 16.52 11.23 -2.71
N ALA A 302 16.03 10.19 -3.42
CA ALA A 302 16.68 8.89 -3.47
C ALA A 302 18.07 8.96 -4.12
N VAL A 303 18.22 9.77 -5.18
CA VAL A 303 19.52 10.04 -5.82
C VAL A 303 20.46 10.77 -4.85
N GLU A 304 19.99 11.83 -4.19
CA GLU A 304 20.80 12.62 -3.26
C GLU A 304 21.19 11.84 -1.99
N TYR A 305 20.30 10.97 -1.50
CA TYR A 305 20.56 10.11 -0.35
C TYR A 305 21.54 8.98 -0.71
N GLY A 306 21.42 8.43 -1.91
CA GLY A 306 22.26 7.33 -2.40
C GLY A 306 23.70 7.75 -2.68
N SER A 307 23.92 8.94 -3.26
CA SER A 307 25.26 9.44 -3.60
C SER A 307 26.18 9.66 -2.40
N ARG A 308 25.64 9.72 -1.18
CA ARG A 308 26.43 9.96 0.05
C ARG A 308 26.70 8.74 0.90
N ARG A 309 26.04 7.61 0.63
CA ARG A 309 26.26 6.35 1.37
C ARG A 309 27.27 5.44 0.67
N ARG A 310 27.66 5.78 -0.56
CA ARG A 310 28.88 5.28 -1.20
C ARG A 310 30.03 6.17 -0.77
#